data_AF-A0AB38DHN3-F1
#
_entry.id   AF-A0AB38DHN3-F1
#
_cell.length_a   1.000
_cell.length_b   1.000
_cell.length_c   1.000
_cell.angle_alpha   90.00
_cell.angle_beta   90.00
_cell.angle_gamma   90.00
#
_symmetry.space_group_name_H-M   'P 1'
#
loop_
_entity.id
_entity.type
_entity.pdbx_description
1 polymer ?
#
loop_
_entity_poly.entity_id
_entity_poly.type
_entity_poly.pdbx_seq_one_letter_code
_entity_poly.pdbx_strand_id
1 'polypeptide(L)'
;MTPELIQAIGGAFGVGLAGWQALTSRKVRDLETRLQAVEKERNEFRTKLRAAVRHIREWMGWATHHVPGTPAPALPDELLDEV
;
A
#
# COMPACT_ATOMS: atom_id res chain seq x y z
N MET A 1 -51.76 20.93 6.02
CA MET A 1 -50.29 21.10 5.92
C MET A 1 -50.02 22.13 4.85
N THR A 2 -49.25 23.18 5.14
CA THR A 2 -48.96 24.26 4.19
C THR A 2 -47.86 23.85 3.21
N PRO A 3 -47.95 24.23 1.92
CA PRO A 3 -46.99 23.85 0.88
C PRO A 3 -45.56 24.31 1.16
N GLU A 4 -45.39 25.41 1.90
CA GLU A 4 -44.08 25.91 2.35
C GLU A 4 -43.35 24.93 3.29
N LEU A 5 -44.09 24.22 4.15
CA LEU A 5 -43.50 23.25 5.08
C LEU A 5 -42.91 22.04 4.32
N ILE A 6 -43.58 21.61 3.25
CA ILE A 6 -43.13 20.48 2.43
C ILE A 6 -41.87 20.85 1.63
N GLN A 7 -41.81 22.07 1.08
CA GLN A 7 -40.60 22.57 0.40
C GLN A 7 -39.43 22.77 1.36
N ALA A 8 -39.68 23.33 2.56
CA ALA A 8 -38.65 23.53 3.56
C ALA A 8 -38.04 22.19 4.02
N ILE A 9 -38.91 21.18 4.24
CA ILE A 9 -38.48 19.83 4.59
C ILE A 9 -37.67 19.21 3.43
N GLY A 10 -38.19 19.25 2.20
CA GLY A 10 -37.49 18.70 1.03
C GLY A 10 -36.13 19.36 0.76
N GLY A 11 -36.02 20.67 0.93
CA GLY A 11 -34.77 21.42 0.78
C GLY A 11 -33.73 21.06 1.85
N ALA A 12 -34.16 20.94 3.12
CA ALA A 12 -33.27 20.55 4.21
C ALA A 12 -32.71 19.12 4.03
N PHE A 13 -33.56 18.18 3.58
CA PHE A 13 -33.13 16.83 3.25
C PHE A 13 -32.16 16.79 2.06
N GLY A 14 -32.42 17.56 1.00
CA GLY A 14 -31.54 17.65 -0.17
C GLY A 14 -30.14 18.17 0.18
N VAL A 15 -30.05 19.22 1.01
CA VAL A 15 -28.76 19.76 1.46
C VAL A 15 -28.01 18.78 2.37
N GLY A 16 -28.72 18.11 3.29
CA GLY A 16 -28.14 17.08 4.15
C GLY A 16 -27.56 15.90 3.37
N LEU A 17 -28.29 15.40 2.37
CA LEU A 17 -27.85 14.30 1.52
C LEU A 17 -26.65 14.70 0.64
N ALA A 18 -26.68 15.90 0.05
CA ALA A 18 -25.55 16.40 -0.74
C ALA A 18 -24.28 16.57 0.12
N GLY A 19 -24.42 17.10 1.34
CA GLY A 19 -23.32 17.20 2.30
C GLY A 19 -22.78 15.83 2.74
N TRP A 20 -23.66 14.87 2.99
CA TRP A 20 -23.28 13.50 3.33
C TRP A 20 -22.55 12.79 2.17
N GLN A 21 -23.04 12.96 0.95
CA GLN A 21 -22.42 12.39 -0.25
C GLN A 21 -21.05 13.02 -0.54
N ALA A 22 -20.89 14.33 -0.31
CA ALA A 22 -19.60 15.02 -0.41
C ALA A 22 -18.59 14.56 0.66
N LEU A 23 -19.03 14.33 1.90
CA LEU A 23 -18.17 13.80 2.96
C LEU A 23 -17.79 12.33 2.73
N THR A 24 -18.73 11.52 2.26
CA THR A 24 -18.51 10.10 1.97
C THR A 24 -17.55 9.93 0.80
N SER A 25 -17.74 10.67 -0.29
CA SER A 25 -16.82 10.64 -1.45
C SER A 25 -15.40 11.09 -1.10
N ARG A 26 -15.24 12.07 -0.21
CA ARG A 26 -13.91 12.47 0.30
C ARG A 26 -13.25 11.37 1.12
N LYS A 27 -14.00 10.67 1.98
CA LYS A 27 -13.48 9.54 2.76
C LYS A 27 -13.11 8.35 1.88
N VAL A 28 -13.91 8.06 0.85
CA VAL A 28 -13.59 7.01 -0.12
C VAL A 28 -12.30 7.35 -0.88
N ARG A 29 -12.14 8.58 -1.35
CA ARG A 29 -10.90 9.04 -2.00
C ARG A 29 -9.68 8.97 -1.07
N ASP A 30 -9.83 9.37 0.19
CA ASP A 30 -8.76 9.27 1.18
C ASP A 30 -8.38 7.80 1.45
N LEU A 31 -9.36 6.91 1.57
CA LEU A 31 -9.14 5.47 1.70
C LEU A 31 -8.48 4.86 0.47
N GLU A 32 -8.90 5.20 -0.74
CA GLU A 32 -8.27 4.77 -1.99
C GLU A 32 -6.81 5.24 -2.07
N THR A 33 -6.54 6.48 -1.68
CA THR A 33 -5.18 7.04 -1.64
C THR A 33 -4.29 6.27 -0.65
N ARG A 34 -4.82 5.99 0.55
CA ARG A 34 -4.10 5.20 1.56
C ARG A 34 -3.90 3.76 1.11
N LEU A 35 -4.88 3.16 0.45
CA LEU A 35 -4.77 1.80 -0.08
C LEU A 35 -3.69 1.72 -1.15
N GLN A 36 -3.65 2.66 -2.08
CA GLN A 36 -2.60 2.75 -3.10
C GLN A 36 -1.21 2.93 -2.48
N ALA A 37 -1.08 3.77 -1.44
CA ALA A 37 0.17 3.93 -0.73
C ALA A 37 0.61 2.62 -0.06
N VAL A 38 -0.29 1.95 0.66
CA VAL A 38 -0.02 0.67 1.32
C VAL A 38 0.28 -0.44 0.31
N GLU A 39 -0.41 -0.51 -0.82
CA GLU A 39 -0.14 -1.48 -1.89
C GLU A 39 1.24 -1.25 -2.52
N LYS A 40 1.62 0.00 -2.75
CA LYS A 40 2.95 0.36 -3.24
C LYS A 40 4.03 -0.07 -2.25
N GLU A 41 3.89 0.30 -0.98
CA GLU A 41 4.81 -0.11 0.08
C GLU A 41 4.89 -1.64 0.19
N ARG A 42 3.74 -2.34 0.16
CA ARG A 42 3.69 -3.81 0.19
C ARG A 42 4.43 -4.45 -0.98
N ASN A 43 4.33 -3.88 -2.18
CA ASN A 43 5.04 -4.39 -3.35
C ASN A 43 6.56 -4.15 -3.25
N GLU A 44 6.97 -3.00 -2.73
CA GLU A 44 8.38 -2.70 -2.44
C GLU A 44 8.94 -3.66 -1.39
N PHE A 45 8.26 -3.83 -0.25
CA PHE A 45 8.64 -4.80 0.79
C PHE A 45 8.68 -6.23 0.27
N ARG A 46 7.72 -6.63 -0.57
CA ARG A 46 7.70 -7.98 -1.15
C ARG A 46 8.88 -8.22 -2.09
N THR A 47 9.29 -7.20 -2.85
CA THR A 47 10.46 -7.25 -3.72
C THR A 47 11.75 -7.40 -2.91
N LYS A 48 11.93 -6.55 -1.89
CA LYS A 48 13.07 -6.62 -0.96
C LYS A 48 13.15 -7.95 -0.22
N LEU A 49 12.03 -8.43 0.31
CA LEU A 49 11.95 -9.73 1.00
C LEU A 49 12.34 -10.88 0.07
N ARG A 50 11.87 -10.85 -1.19
CA ARG A 50 12.24 -11.86 -2.17
C ARG A 50 13.73 -11.82 -2.49
N ALA A 51 14.32 -10.64 -2.65
CA ALA A 51 15.76 -10.47 -2.86
C ALA A 51 16.57 -10.99 -1.66
N ALA A 52 16.16 -10.66 -0.44
CA ALA A 52 16.76 -11.16 0.80
C ALA A 52 16.70 -12.68 0.92
N VAL A 53 15.53 -13.29 0.68
CA VAL A 53 15.37 -14.75 0.74
C VAL A 53 16.21 -15.45 -0.34
N ARG A 54 16.28 -14.89 -1.56
CA ARG A 54 17.15 -15.39 -2.63
C ARG A 54 18.62 -15.35 -2.18
N HIS A 55 19.07 -14.22 -1.67
CA HIS A 55 20.44 -14.03 -1.22
C HIS A 55 20.81 -14.99 -0.08
N ILE A 56 19.92 -15.17 0.91
CA ILE A 56 20.12 -16.15 1.99
C ILE A 56 20.23 -17.57 1.43
N ARG A 57 19.43 -17.93 0.42
CA ARG A 57 19.52 -19.24 -0.22
C ARG A 57 20.84 -19.41 -0.98
N GLU A 58 21.32 -18.37 -1.66
CA GLU A 58 22.62 -18.38 -2.33
C GLU A 58 23.75 -18.54 -1.31
N TRP A 59 23.68 -17.84 -0.17
CA TRP A 59 24.60 -17.99 0.96
C TRP A 59 24.59 -19.39 1.54
N MET A 60 23.40 -19.98 1.75
CA MET A 60 23.31 -21.37 2.21
C MET A 60 23.92 -22.34 1.18
N GLY A 61 23.63 -22.14 -0.11
CA GLY A 61 24.20 -22.93 -1.20
C GLY A 61 25.73 -22.86 -1.24
N TRP A 62 26.26 -21.64 -1.14
CA TRP A 62 27.69 -21.37 -1.06
C TRP A 62 28.29 -22.02 0.19
N ALA A 63 27.73 -21.81 1.38
CA ALA A 63 28.25 -22.42 2.60
C ALA A 63 28.33 -23.95 2.51
N THR A 64 27.37 -24.59 1.85
CA THR A 64 27.27 -26.05 1.78
C THR A 64 28.16 -26.67 0.68
N HIS A 65 28.41 -25.95 -0.42
CA HIS A 65 29.08 -26.52 -1.61
C HIS A 65 30.31 -25.74 -2.09
N HIS A 66 30.70 -24.65 -1.42
CA HIS A 66 31.82 -23.84 -1.90
C HIS A 66 33.13 -24.63 -1.84
N VAL A 67 33.94 -24.41 -2.87
CA VAL A 67 35.33 -24.86 -2.90
C VAL A 67 36.19 -23.73 -2.33
N PRO A 68 37.25 -24.02 -1.54
CA PRO A 68 38.16 -23.01 -1.04
C PRO A 68 38.67 -22.10 -2.16
N GLY A 69 38.59 -20.78 -1.95
CA GLY A 69 38.95 -19.77 -2.94
C GLY A 69 37.78 -19.24 -3.79
N THR A 70 36.58 -19.82 -3.68
CA THR A 70 35.38 -19.26 -4.32
C THR A 70 34.89 -18.05 -3.51
N PRO A 71 34.71 -16.87 -4.12
CA PRO A 71 34.21 -15.70 -3.41
C PRO A 71 32.77 -15.90 -2.92
N ALA A 72 32.43 -15.24 -1.81
CA ALA A 72 31.08 -15.26 -1.27
C ALA A 72 30.07 -14.58 -2.22
N PRO A 73 28.77 -14.94 -2.14
CA PRO A 73 27.72 -14.28 -2.90
C PRO A 73 27.70 -12.77 -2.57
N ALA A 74 27.73 -11.94 -3.60
CA ALA A 74 27.64 -10.49 -3.45
C ALA A 74 26.23 -10.08 -2.99
N LEU A 75 26.15 -8.97 -2.23
CA LEU A 75 24.86 -8.42 -1.82
C LEU A 75 24.08 -7.99 -3.07
N PRO A 76 22.79 -8.35 -3.20
CA PRO A 76 21.96 -7.93 -4.33
C PRO A 76 21.78 -6.41 -4.33
N ASP A 77 21.73 -5.82 -5.53
CA ASP A 77 21.51 -4.38 -5.68
C ASP A 77 20.22 -3.92 -4.99
N GLU A 78 19.20 -4.79 -4.93
CA GLU A 78 17.92 -4.50 -4.29
C GLU A 78 18.00 -4.35 -2.76
N LEU A 79 19.13 -4.72 -2.14
CA LEU A 79 19.40 -4.62 -0.70
C LEU A 79 20.53 -3.64 -0.35
N LEU A 80 21.21 -3.04 -1.34
CA LEU A 80 22.32 -2.11 -1.09
C LEU A 80 21.87 -0.88 -0.27
N ASP A 81 20.64 -0.42 -0.47
CA ASP A 81 20.09 0.75 0.23
C ASP A 81 19.74 0.48 1.71
N GLU A 82 19.80 -0.78 2.17
CA GLU A 82 19.41 -1.20 3.53
C GLU A 82 20.63 -1.45 4.46
N VAL A 83 21.87 -1.26 3.97
CA VAL A 83 23.12 -1.58 4.69
C VAL A 83 24.00 -0.36 4.90
#